data_AF-A0A1Y3MUS9-F1
#
_entry.id   AF-A0A1Y3MUS9-F1
#
_cell.length_a   1.000
_cell.length_b   1.000
_cell.length_c   1.000
_cell.angle_alpha   90.00
_cell.angle_beta   90.00
_cell.angle_gamma   90.00
#
_symmetry.space_group_name_H-M   'P 1'
#
loop_
_entity.id
_entity.type
_entity.pdbx_description
1 polymer ?
#
loop_
_entity_poly.entity_id
_entity_poly.type
_entity_poly.pdbx_seq_one_letter_code
_entity_poly.pdbx_strand_id
1 'polypeptide(L)'
;MLIPSSVKARLKPSRSQIKIVLTLIVYTILICILWNVRSLSWILWPFKIMTVTLHELSHALMAICTKASVKRIVVNSNQGGQTVYAGGNPYLIIPAGYIGSTVFGGLLIFCGFNQNISKVASLII
;
A
#
# COMPACT_ATOMS: atom_id res chain seq x y z
N MET A 1 -29.90 10.88 -25.89
CA MET A 1 -30.08 10.74 -24.43
C MET A 1 -29.42 11.94 -23.75
N LEU A 2 -30.19 12.92 -23.27
CA LEU A 2 -29.67 14.14 -22.64
C LEU A 2 -29.55 13.91 -21.13
N ILE A 3 -28.34 14.01 -20.58
CA ILE A 3 -28.10 13.90 -19.14
C ILE A 3 -28.77 15.10 -18.43
N PRO A 4 -29.61 14.88 -17.40
CA PRO A 4 -30.28 15.96 -16.68
C PRO A 4 -29.27 16.99 -16.12
N SER A 5 -29.62 18.27 -16.18
CA SER A 5 -28.77 19.38 -15.70
C SER A 5 -28.38 19.24 -14.21
N SER A 6 -29.27 18.66 -13.39
CA SER A 6 -29.02 18.31 -11.99
C SER A 6 -27.92 17.26 -11.81
N VAL A 7 -27.84 16.28 -12.71
CA VAL A 7 -26.77 15.27 -12.73
C VAL A 7 -25.47 15.91 -13.22
N LYS A 8 -25.54 16.76 -14.26
CA LYS A 8 -24.39 17.47 -14.80
C LYS A 8 -23.71 18.39 -13.78
N ALA A 9 -24.48 19.03 -12.91
CA ALA A 9 -23.97 19.86 -11.82
C ALA A 9 -23.24 19.04 -10.74
N ARG A 10 -23.74 17.83 -10.42
CA ARG A 10 -23.10 16.91 -9.45
C ARG A 10 -21.81 16.26 -9.98
N LEU A 11 -21.72 16.07 -11.30
CA LEU A 11 -20.54 15.48 -11.95
C LEU A 11 -19.39 16.48 -12.11
N LYS A 12 -19.60 17.78 -11.86
CA LYS A 12 -18.55 18.79 -11.96
C LYS A 12 -17.65 18.71 -10.72
N PRO A 13 -16.38 18.28 -10.85
CA PRO A 13 -15.49 18.17 -9.69
C PRO A 13 -15.21 19.55 -9.09
N SER A 14 -15.11 19.60 -7.76
CA SER A 14 -14.73 20.81 -7.04
C SER A 14 -13.27 21.18 -7.33
N ARG A 15 -12.89 22.45 -7.11
CA ARG A 15 -11.49 22.90 -7.27
C ARG A 15 -10.52 22.06 -6.42
N SER A 16 -10.94 21.65 -5.23
CA SER A 16 -10.13 20.79 -4.34
C SER A 16 -9.96 19.39 -4.91
N GLN A 17 -11.03 18.79 -5.44
CA GLN A 17 -10.96 17.47 -6.08
C GLN A 17 -10.03 17.49 -7.30
N ILE A 18 -10.10 18.54 -8.13
CA ILE A 18 -9.18 18.72 -9.27
C ILE A 18 -7.74 18.79 -8.79
N LYS A 19 -7.44 19.58 -7.74
CA LYS A 19 -6.08 19.66 -7.16
C LYS A 19 -5.60 18.29 -6.68
N ILE A 20 -6.42 17.55 -5.93
CA ILE A 20 -6.06 16.21 -5.44
C ILE A 20 -5.73 15.27 -6.60
N VAL A 21 -6.57 15.21 -7.63
CA VAL A 21 -6.34 14.35 -8.79
C VAL A 21 -5.06 14.74 -9.52
N LEU A 22 -4.82 16.04 -9.75
CA LEU A 22 -3.59 16.52 -10.38
C LEU A 22 -2.35 16.15 -9.54
N THR A 23 -2.41 16.34 -8.23
CA THR A 23 -1.33 15.97 -7.31
C THR A 23 -1.04 14.46 -7.37
N LEU A 24 -2.07 13.61 -7.39
CA LEU A 24 -1.89 12.15 -7.54
C LEU A 24 -1.25 11.77 -8.87
N ILE A 25 -1.63 12.42 -9.97
CA ILE A 25 -1.03 12.18 -11.29
C ILE A 25 0.46 12.56 -11.28
N VAL A 26 0.81 13.72 -10.74
CA VAL A 26 2.20 14.18 -10.64
C VAL A 26 3.04 13.22 -9.79
N TYR A 27 2.55 12.82 -8.62
CA TYR A 27 3.26 11.85 -7.78
C TYR A 27 3.40 10.49 -8.45
N THR A 28 2.39 10.02 -9.18
CA THR A 28 2.44 8.75 -9.92
C THR A 28 3.55 8.78 -10.97
N ILE A 29 3.62 9.85 -11.78
CA ILE A 29 4.67 10.01 -12.79
C ILE A 29 6.05 10.08 -12.12
N LEU A 30 6.18 10.86 -11.04
CA LEU A 30 7.43 10.99 -10.29
C LEU A 30 7.90 9.64 -9.75
N ILE A 31 7.02 8.87 -9.11
CA ILE A 31 7.34 7.54 -8.57
C ILE A 31 7.72 6.58 -9.70
N CYS A 32 7.03 6.60 -10.84
CA CYS A 32 7.39 5.80 -12.02
C CYS A 32 8.80 6.13 -12.53
N ILE A 33 9.18 7.40 -12.58
CA ILE A 33 10.53 7.82 -12.97
C ILE A 33 11.55 7.34 -11.94
N LEU A 34 11.31 7.62 -10.65
CA LEU A 34 12.18 7.19 -9.55
C LEU A 34 12.36 5.66 -9.53
N TRP A 35 11.33 4.91 -9.90
CA TRP A 35 11.37 3.45 -9.93
C TRP A 35 12.23 2.91 -11.07
N ASN A 36 12.10 3.47 -12.27
CA ASN A 36 12.74 2.96 -13.48
C ASN A 36 14.18 3.47 -13.67
N VAL A 37 14.52 4.64 -13.12
CA VAL A 37 15.88 5.18 -13.22
C VAL A 37 16.76 4.56 -12.14
N ARG A 38 17.72 3.71 -12.56
CA ARG A 38 18.65 2.95 -11.70
C ARG A 38 19.27 3.80 -10.59
N SER A 39 19.79 4.99 -10.92
CA SER A 39 20.45 5.88 -9.96
C SER A 39 19.51 6.47 -8.92
N LEU A 40 18.24 6.71 -9.29
CA LEU A 40 17.24 7.32 -8.42
C LEU A 40 16.44 6.28 -7.61
N SER A 41 16.46 5.03 -8.04
CA SER A 41 15.70 3.94 -7.40
C SER A 41 16.05 3.71 -5.92
N TRP A 42 17.27 4.10 -5.51
CA TRP A 42 17.71 4.06 -4.12
C TRP A 42 16.89 4.97 -3.20
N ILE A 43 16.33 6.07 -3.71
CA ILE A 43 15.44 6.96 -2.95
C ILE A 43 14.17 6.22 -2.51
N LEU A 44 13.68 5.31 -3.35
CA LEU A 44 12.49 4.50 -3.05
C LEU A 44 12.81 3.25 -2.22
N TRP A 45 14.08 2.91 -2.02
CA TRP A 45 14.49 1.70 -1.31
C TRP A 45 13.84 1.52 0.07
N PRO A 46 13.78 2.52 0.99
CA PRO A 46 13.14 2.34 2.29
C PRO A 46 11.65 1.99 2.17
N PHE A 47 10.93 2.62 1.23
CA PHE A 47 9.51 2.34 0.99
C PHE A 47 9.28 0.95 0.39
N LYS A 48 10.19 0.47 -0.48
CA LYS A 48 10.12 -0.88 -1.04
C LYS A 48 10.33 -1.94 0.04
N ILE A 49 11.35 -1.77 0.89
CA ILE A 49 11.61 -2.69 2.01
C ILE A 49 10.46 -2.69 3.00
N MET A 50 9.91 -1.52 3.35
CA MET A 50 8.70 -1.44 4.19
C MET A 50 7.53 -2.24 3.60
N THR A 51 7.29 -2.10 2.29
CA THR A 51 6.21 -2.83 1.60
C THR A 51 6.41 -4.34 1.68
N VAL A 52 7.63 -4.83 1.47
CA VAL A 52 7.98 -6.25 1.61
C VAL A 52 7.81 -6.71 3.06
N THR A 53 8.25 -5.92 4.04
CA THR A 53 8.07 -6.24 5.46
C THR A 53 6.58 -6.37 5.83
N LEU A 54 5.72 -5.47 5.37
CA LEU A 54 4.27 -5.55 5.59
C LEU A 54 3.65 -6.76 4.89
N HIS A 55 4.16 -7.13 3.70
CA HIS A 55 3.75 -8.34 2.98
C HIS A 55 4.04 -9.60 3.80
N GLU A 56 5.29 -9.77 4.24
CA GLU A 56 5.71 -10.92 5.04
C GLU A 56 5.04 -10.96 6.41
N LEU A 57 4.85 -9.80 7.04
CA LEU A 57 4.08 -9.67 8.28
C LEU A 57 2.65 -10.19 8.10
N SER A 58 2.04 -9.96 6.94
CA SER A 58 0.66 -10.40 6.69
C SER A 58 0.56 -11.92 6.58
N HIS A 59 1.54 -12.58 5.96
CA HIS A 59 1.65 -14.05 6.01
C HIS A 59 1.80 -14.54 7.45
N ALA A 60 2.68 -13.91 8.23
CA ALA A 60 2.93 -14.30 9.61
C ALA A 60 1.70 -14.13 10.52
N LEU A 61 0.98 -13.02 10.39
CA LEU A 61 -0.26 -12.77 11.13
C LEU A 61 -1.33 -13.80 10.78
N MET A 62 -1.52 -14.10 9.49
CA MET A 62 -2.50 -15.12 9.08
C MET A 62 -2.08 -16.53 9.52
N ALA A 63 -0.78 -16.82 9.52
CA ALA A 63 -0.24 -18.07 10.06
C ALA A 63 -0.62 -18.22 11.53
N ILE A 64 -0.42 -17.18 12.35
CA ILE A 64 -0.82 -17.17 13.77
C ILE A 64 -2.33 -17.36 13.92
N CYS A 65 -3.14 -16.62 13.16
CA CYS A 65 -4.61 -16.72 13.20
C CYS A 65 -5.14 -18.12 12.86
N THR A 66 -4.43 -18.85 11.99
CA THR A 66 -4.78 -20.22 11.61
C THR A 66 -4.10 -21.29 12.46
N LYS A 67 -3.50 -20.89 13.60
CA LYS A 67 -2.79 -21.75 14.56
C LYS A 67 -1.53 -22.41 14.00
N ALA A 68 -0.91 -21.83 12.97
CA ALA A 68 0.42 -22.21 12.54
C ALA A 68 1.50 -21.60 13.45
N SER A 69 2.68 -22.22 13.47
CA SER A 69 3.86 -21.68 14.14
C SER A 69 4.75 -20.95 13.13
N VAL A 70 4.89 -19.63 13.27
CA VAL A 70 5.86 -18.84 12.51
C VAL A 70 7.25 -19.11 13.07
N LYS A 71 8.18 -19.54 12.21
CA LYS A 71 9.55 -19.91 12.60
C LYS A 71 10.54 -18.79 12.34
N ARG A 72 10.41 -18.09 11.21
CA ARG A 72 11.31 -17.01 10.81
C ARG A 72 10.65 -16.11 9.78
N ILE A 73 10.92 -14.82 9.86
CA ILE A 73 10.64 -13.85 8.81
C ILE A 73 11.98 -13.30 8.34
N VAL A 74 12.21 -13.30 7.04
CA VAL A 74 13.42 -12.77 6.40
C VAL A 74 13.02 -11.67 5.45
N VAL A 75 13.68 -10.52 5.56
CA VAL A 75 13.56 -9.42 4.60
C VAL A 75 14.96 -9.09 4.12
N ASN A 76 15.18 -9.26 2.83
CA ASN A 76 16.49 -9.09 2.21
C ASN A 76 16.61 -7.69 1.61
N SER A 77 17.81 -7.12 1.64
CA SER A 77 18.10 -5.79 1.07
C SER A 77 17.85 -5.69 -0.45
N ASN A 78 17.75 -6.84 -1.12
CA ASN A 78 17.40 -6.95 -2.53
C ASN A 78 15.87 -6.94 -2.78
N GLN A 79 15.06 -6.51 -1.80
CA GLN A 79 13.59 -6.44 -1.87
C GLN A 79 12.91 -7.82 -1.93
N GLY A 80 13.62 -8.90 -1.57
CA GLY A 80 13.03 -10.21 -1.38
C GLY A 80 12.52 -10.40 0.05
N GLY A 81 11.46 -11.19 0.23
CA GLY A 81 10.90 -11.57 1.52
C GLY A 81 10.69 -13.08 1.62
N GLN A 82 10.73 -13.62 2.83
CA GLN A 82 10.34 -15.00 3.09
C GLN A 82 9.82 -15.18 4.51
N THR A 83 8.59 -15.66 4.63
CA THR A 83 7.99 -16.11 5.88
C THR A 83 7.99 -17.64 5.96
N VAL A 84 8.74 -18.19 6.91
CA VAL A 84 8.80 -19.62 7.19
C VAL A 84 7.83 -19.94 8.32
N TYR A 85 6.86 -20.81 8.06
CA TYR A 85 5.84 -21.25 9.02
C TYR A 85 5.59 -22.75 8.92
N ALA A 86 5.00 -23.34 9.97
CA ALA A 86 4.63 -24.76 10.01
C ALA A 86 3.20 -24.93 10.53
N GLY A 87 2.37 -25.64 9.75
CA GLY A 87 0.95 -25.87 10.05
C GLY A 87 0.01 -24.77 9.55
N GLY A 88 -1.22 -24.78 10.06
CA GLY A 88 -2.28 -23.83 9.70
C GLY A 88 -2.94 -24.08 8.35
N ASN A 89 -3.73 -23.10 7.89
CA ASN A 89 -4.47 -23.20 6.62
C ASN A 89 -3.73 -22.45 5.50
N PRO A 90 -3.05 -23.15 4.57
CA PRO A 90 -2.28 -22.51 3.51
C PRO A 90 -3.17 -21.69 2.55
N TYR A 91 -4.44 -22.05 2.37
CA TYR A 91 -5.37 -21.31 1.50
C TYR A 91 -5.65 -19.90 2.00
N LEU A 92 -5.45 -19.63 3.30
CA LEU A 92 -5.55 -18.30 3.87
C LEU A 92 -4.19 -17.62 4.00
N ILE A 93 -3.16 -18.36 4.41
CA ILE A 93 -1.82 -17.82 4.66
C ILE A 93 -1.15 -17.32 3.38
N ILE A 94 -1.17 -18.12 2.31
CA ILE A 94 -0.46 -17.79 1.05
C ILE A 94 -1.01 -16.53 0.37
N PRO A 95 -2.32 -16.27 0.27
CA PRO A 95 -2.79 -15.00 -0.29
C PRO A 95 -2.69 -13.82 0.68
N ALA A 96 -2.46 -14.06 1.98
CA ALA A 96 -2.46 -13.01 3.00
C ALA A 96 -1.43 -11.90 2.74
N GLY A 97 -0.29 -12.22 2.12
CA GLY A 97 0.72 -11.22 1.74
C GLY A 97 0.12 -10.14 0.83
N TYR A 98 -0.48 -10.54 -0.30
CA TYR A 98 -1.09 -9.59 -1.24
C TYR A 98 -2.28 -8.86 -0.63
N ILE A 99 -3.17 -9.57 0.06
CA ILE A 99 -4.36 -8.97 0.69
C ILE A 99 -3.92 -7.93 1.73
N GLY A 100 -2.98 -8.30 2.61
CA GLY A 100 -2.45 -7.40 3.63
C GLY A 100 -1.76 -6.19 3.02
N SER A 101 -0.91 -6.37 2.01
CA SER A 101 -0.29 -5.24 1.29
C SER A 101 -1.34 -4.27 0.72
N THR A 102 -2.42 -4.79 0.11
CA THR A 102 -3.51 -3.95 -0.39
C THR A 102 -4.26 -3.24 0.74
N VAL A 103 -4.52 -3.91 1.86
CA VAL A 103 -5.17 -3.30 3.03
C VAL A 103 -4.31 -2.18 3.61
N PHE A 104 -3.03 -2.42 3.88
CA PHE A 104 -2.14 -1.39 4.43
C PHE A 104 -1.98 -0.21 3.46
N GLY A 105 -1.79 -0.47 2.16
CA GLY A 105 -1.73 0.59 1.15
C GLY A 105 -3.03 1.40 1.06
N GLY A 106 -4.18 0.72 1.09
CA GLY A 106 -5.49 1.35 1.10
C GLY A 106 -5.73 2.21 2.35
N LEU A 107 -5.32 1.73 3.53
CA LEU A 107 -5.40 2.49 4.78
C LEU A 107 -4.54 3.75 4.72
N LEU A 108 -3.34 3.69 4.15
CA LEU A 108 -2.49 4.88 4.00
C LEU A 108 -3.08 5.93 3.07
N ILE A 109 -3.68 5.49 1.95
CA ILE A 109 -4.42 6.38 1.05
C ILE A 109 -5.61 7.00 1.80
N PHE A 110 -6.35 6.20 2.56
CA PHE A 110 -7.51 6.65 3.32
C PHE A 110 -7.12 7.70 4.39
N CYS A 111 -6.01 7.50 5.10
CA CYS A 111 -5.46 8.46 6.05
C CYS A 111 -5.16 9.82 5.39
N GLY A 112 -4.79 9.82 4.09
CA GLY A 112 -4.53 11.03 3.31
C GLY A 112 -5.76 11.92 3.07
N PHE A 113 -6.99 11.44 3.30
CA PHE A 113 -8.20 12.24 3.15
C PHE A 113 -8.47 13.17 4.34
N ASN A 114 -7.76 13.01 5.45
CA ASN A 114 -7.86 13.90 6.62
C ASN A 114 -6.47 14.37 7.07
N GLN A 115 -6.27 15.69 7.11
CA GLN A 115 -4.98 16.29 7.45
C GLN A 115 -4.43 15.85 8.81
N ASN A 116 -5.30 15.70 9.81
CA ASN A 116 -4.87 15.30 11.16
C ASN A 116 -4.43 13.83 11.17
N ILE A 117 -5.19 12.96 10.50
CA ILE A 117 -4.86 11.53 10.40
C ILE A 117 -3.60 11.33 9.56
N SER A 118 -3.43 12.09 8.48
CA SER A 118 -2.23 12.04 7.64
C SER A 118 -0.96 12.42 8.41
N LYS A 119 -1.03 13.40 9.33
CA LYS A 119 0.11 13.78 10.18
C LYS A 119 0.49 12.69 11.18
N VAL A 120 -0.52 12.04 11.77
CA VAL A 120 -0.29 10.91 12.69
C VAL A 120 0.32 9.74 11.92
N ALA A 121 -0.22 9.43 10.73
CA ALA A 121 0.29 8.37 9.87
C ALA A 121 1.77 8.58 9.49
N SER A 122 2.18 9.81 9.17
CA SER A 122 3.58 10.15 8.83
C SER A 122 4.56 10.16 10.01
N LEU A 123 4.08 9.99 11.25
CA LEU A 123 4.94 9.80 12.43
C LEU A 123 5.17 8.31 12.73
N ILE A 124 4.20 7.48 12.36
CA ILE A 124 4.27 6.03 12.54
C ILE A 124 5.13 5.40 11.44
N ILE A 125 5.14 6.01 10.26
CA ILE A 125 5.76 5.53 9.02
C ILE A 125 6.63 6.66 8.44
#